data_AF-A0A373N3B5-F1
#
_entry.id   AF-A0A373N3B5-F1
#
_cell.length_a   1.000
_cell.length_b   1.000
_cell.length_c   1.000
_cell.angle_alpha   90.00
_cell.angle_beta   90.00
_cell.angle_gamma   90.00
#
_symmetry.space_group_name_H-M   'P 1'
#
loop_
_entity.id
_entity.type
_entity.pdbx_description
1 polymer ?
#
loop_
_entity_poly.entity_id
_entity_poly.type
_entity_poly.pdbx_seq_one_letter_code
_entity_poly.pdbx_strand_id
1 'polypeptide(L)'
;MNIQEFISNYHNHPVLFVGTGLSLRYLKNSYSWDSLLQKVAMDFNENPEYYLDIKSEHMDSTGYVYEQIATQLENDFNQYLKKNRHGKFEYINDIFYENMQKGINISRFKLYLADLLRTAEIKESALDEIAELKKARKNISSVITTNYDTMIEQLFSFNPLIGNNILLSNPYGSVYKIHGCVSQPEKIIITEEDYEEFNCKYELIRAQLLSLFIHNPIIFIGYNIGDKNIKDILRTIFSYVDYNSDEAKKIRDNFLLVEYEEGSDNTEVIEHDIDIEGFETIRINKIKTDNFTAVYQALANLVLPVSAMDIRKVQSVVREICEGGAIEVSITEDLDELNNSDKVLVVGSRKTITYEFLTTSEMMINYFEIIEEANSQLLSLLNKQKIQSSQYFPIFAFSAICPEISRSEELKQQQKDKIAALIKSPHSSCTGDHSTPQEVLDDQQVPQTYKTLEMICSIMSGKMNLEQVEIFLKNYEDKRSTDYRKLLCAYDLKSNA
;
A
#
# COMPACT_ATOMS: atom_id res chain seq x y z
N MET A 1 2.08 -9.58 -25.75
CA MET A 1 0.82 -9.93 -25.05
C MET A 1 0.30 -8.69 -24.36
N ASN A 2 -1.01 -8.50 -24.20
CA ASN A 2 -1.52 -7.32 -23.48
C ASN A 2 -1.19 -7.42 -21.97
N ILE A 3 -0.95 -6.30 -21.28
CA ILE A 3 -0.64 -6.26 -19.84
C ILE A 3 -1.71 -6.92 -18.96
N GLN A 4 -3.00 -6.76 -19.32
CA GLN A 4 -4.11 -7.37 -18.59
C GLN A 4 -4.08 -8.91 -18.71
N GLU A 5 -3.81 -9.42 -19.92
CA GLU A 5 -3.66 -10.85 -20.17
C GLU A 5 -2.42 -11.39 -19.46
N PHE A 6 -1.30 -10.66 -19.52
CA PHE A 6 -0.05 -11.04 -18.85
C PHE A 6 -0.24 -11.21 -17.34
N ILE A 7 -0.78 -10.18 -16.66
CA ILE A 7 -0.98 -10.21 -15.21
C ILE A 7 -2.04 -11.25 -14.81
N SER A 8 -3.05 -11.52 -15.65
CA SER A 8 -4.07 -12.53 -15.34
C SER A 8 -3.52 -13.96 -15.19
N ASN A 9 -2.31 -14.23 -15.69
CA ASN A 9 -1.64 -15.52 -15.52
C ASN A 9 -0.99 -15.67 -14.13
N TYR A 10 -0.95 -14.63 -13.31
CA TYR A 10 -0.40 -14.71 -11.96
C TYR A 10 -1.31 -15.53 -11.05
N HIS A 11 -0.72 -16.56 -10.43
CA HIS A 11 -1.41 -17.44 -9.49
C HIS A 11 -1.16 -17.09 -8.02
N ASN A 12 -0.26 -16.14 -7.76
CA ASN A 12 0.13 -15.71 -6.42
C ASN A 12 0.24 -14.19 -6.38
N HIS A 13 0.21 -13.61 -5.18
CA HIS A 13 0.18 -12.17 -4.96
C HIS A 13 1.51 -11.51 -5.37
N PRO A 14 1.53 -10.63 -6.39
CA PRO A 14 2.74 -9.95 -6.83
C PRO A 14 3.41 -9.12 -5.73
N VAL A 15 4.74 -9.04 -5.79
CA VAL A 15 5.57 -8.13 -5.00
C VAL A 15 5.98 -6.97 -5.90
N LEU A 16 5.82 -5.74 -5.42
CA LEU A 16 6.31 -4.57 -6.13
C LEU A 16 7.75 -4.27 -5.70
N PHE A 17 8.66 -4.15 -6.66
CA PHE A 17 10.01 -3.67 -6.43
C PHE A 17 10.11 -2.24 -6.94
N VAL A 18 10.08 -1.27 -6.03
CA VAL A 18 9.84 0.16 -6.30
C VAL A 18 11.10 0.99 -6.13
N GLY A 19 11.49 1.64 -7.22
CA GLY A 19 12.65 2.53 -7.30
C GLY A 19 12.25 3.98 -7.30
N THR A 20 13.25 4.84 -7.37
CA THR A 20 13.10 6.29 -7.20
C THR A 20 12.25 6.93 -8.30
N GLY A 21 12.18 6.30 -9.49
CA GLY A 21 11.33 6.77 -10.58
C GLY A 21 9.84 6.85 -10.20
N LEU A 22 9.36 5.99 -9.30
CA LEU A 22 7.97 6.06 -8.84
C LEU A 22 7.74 7.29 -7.95
N SER A 23 8.66 7.56 -7.02
CA SER A 23 8.61 8.75 -6.16
C SER A 23 8.72 10.02 -7.01
N LEU A 24 9.60 10.04 -8.03
CA LEU A 24 9.73 11.14 -9.00
C LEU A 24 8.43 11.41 -9.77
N ARG A 25 7.67 10.37 -10.10
CA ARG A 25 6.38 10.50 -10.78
C ARG A 25 5.37 11.20 -9.89
N TYR A 26 5.25 10.79 -8.63
CA TYR A 26 4.12 11.16 -7.77
C TYR A 26 4.39 12.23 -6.72
N LEU A 27 5.63 12.40 -6.26
CA LEU A 27 5.96 13.35 -5.20
C LEU A 27 6.49 14.66 -5.76
N LYS A 28 6.08 15.78 -5.15
CA LYS A 28 6.64 17.11 -5.44
C LYS A 28 8.10 17.23 -4.99
N ASN A 29 8.43 16.62 -3.85
CA ASN A 29 9.76 16.69 -3.22
C ASN A 29 10.46 15.34 -3.31
N SER A 30 10.91 14.98 -4.50
CA SER A 30 11.68 13.76 -4.75
C SER A 30 12.82 14.02 -5.73
N TYR A 31 13.86 13.19 -5.65
CA TYR A 31 15.13 13.44 -6.29
C TYR A 31 15.70 12.12 -6.79
N SER A 32 16.31 12.10 -7.97
CA SER A 32 17.28 11.07 -8.32
C SER A 32 18.51 11.19 -7.42
N TRP A 33 19.33 10.14 -7.33
CA TRP A 33 20.60 10.16 -6.59
C TRP A 33 21.47 11.39 -6.91
N ASP A 34 21.70 11.65 -8.20
CA ASP A 34 22.48 12.80 -8.65
C ASP A 34 21.86 14.14 -8.20
N SER A 35 20.55 14.31 -8.41
CA SER A 35 19.88 15.55 -8.04
C SER A 35 19.75 15.75 -6.53
N LEU A 36 19.71 14.67 -5.74
CA LEU A 36 19.68 14.72 -4.28
C LEU A 36 21.02 15.24 -3.74
N LEU A 37 22.12 14.63 -4.18
CA LEU A 37 23.46 15.04 -3.77
C LEU A 37 23.78 16.46 -4.26
N GLN A 38 23.38 16.79 -5.50
CA GLN A 38 23.49 18.15 -6.03
C GLN A 38 22.69 19.15 -5.18
N LYS A 39 21.46 18.82 -4.79
CA LYS A 39 20.60 19.67 -3.96
C LYS A 39 21.27 19.94 -2.60
N VAL A 40 21.77 18.90 -1.94
CA VAL A 40 22.47 19.07 -0.66
C VAL A 40 23.71 19.94 -0.84
N ALA A 41 24.53 19.69 -1.88
CA ALA A 41 25.72 20.48 -2.19
C ALA A 41 25.39 21.98 -2.36
N MET A 42 24.37 22.30 -3.17
CA MET A 42 23.92 23.68 -3.39
C MET A 42 23.34 24.34 -2.13
N ASP A 43 22.77 23.56 -1.21
CA ASP A 43 22.15 24.11 -0.02
C ASP A 43 23.15 24.64 1.01
N PHE A 44 24.38 24.11 1.06
CA PHE A 44 25.44 24.59 1.96
C PHE A 44 26.61 25.29 1.25
N ASN A 45 26.78 25.07 -0.05
CA ASN A 45 27.79 25.72 -0.87
C ASN A 45 27.12 26.45 -2.04
N GLU A 46 27.27 27.77 -2.09
CA GLU A 46 26.65 28.61 -3.13
C GLU A 46 27.31 28.44 -4.51
N ASN A 47 28.54 27.89 -4.58
CA ASN A 47 29.20 27.65 -5.86
C ASN A 47 28.70 26.35 -6.51
N PRO A 48 28.01 26.39 -7.66
CA PRO A 48 27.55 25.18 -8.35
C PRO A 48 28.71 24.30 -8.88
N GLU A 49 29.90 24.87 -9.08
CA GLU A 49 31.08 24.13 -9.57
C GLU A 49 31.56 23.09 -8.55
N TYR A 50 31.32 23.32 -7.26
CA TYR A 50 31.74 22.41 -6.20
C TYR A 50 31.23 20.97 -6.39
N TYR A 51 29.95 20.82 -6.78
CA TYR A 51 29.40 19.48 -7.04
C TYR A 51 29.97 18.86 -8.32
N LEU A 52 30.31 19.68 -9.31
CA LEU A 52 30.94 19.20 -10.55
C LEU A 52 32.37 18.72 -10.30
N ASP A 53 33.12 19.40 -9.43
CA ASP A 53 34.46 18.99 -9.03
C ASP A 53 34.43 17.61 -8.35
N ILE A 54 33.57 17.43 -7.34
CA ILE A 54 33.41 16.12 -6.66
C ILE A 54 32.98 15.03 -7.65
N LYS A 55 32.05 15.34 -8.57
CA LYS A 55 31.66 14.39 -9.62
C LYS A 55 32.84 13.99 -10.51
N SER A 56 33.69 14.95 -10.87
CA SER A 56 34.87 14.69 -11.69
C SER A 56 35.90 13.82 -10.95
N GLU A 57 36.05 14.01 -9.65
CA GLU A 57 37.00 13.26 -8.81
C GLU A 57 36.58 11.79 -8.63
N HIS A 58 35.26 11.52 -8.62
CA HIS A 58 34.68 10.19 -8.42
C HIS A 58 34.03 9.62 -9.69
N MET A 59 34.54 9.99 -10.87
CA MET A 59 34.16 9.40 -12.14
C MET A 59 35.10 8.25 -12.51
N ASP A 60 34.54 7.07 -12.80
CA ASP A 60 35.26 5.91 -13.30
C ASP A 60 34.88 5.58 -14.76
N SER A 61 35.39 4.46 -15.29
CA SER A 61 35.08 4.03 -16.66
C SER A 61 33.62 3.62 -16.88
N THR A 62 32.86 3.38 -15.81
CA THR A 62 31.48 2.89 -15.81
C THR A 62 30.46 3.98 -15.47
N GLY A 63 30.90 5.11 -14.91
CA GLY A 63 30.05 6.25 -14.59
C GLY A 63 30.54 7.00 -13.36
N TYR A 64 29.60 7.51 -12.56
CA TYR A 64 29.87 8.19 -11.30
C TYR A 64 29.66 7.24 -10.13
N VAL A 65 30.61 7.22 -9.20
CA VAL A 65 30.55 6.42 -7.98
C VAL A 65 29.84 7.23 -6.89
N TYR A 66 28.51 7.18 -6.89
CA TYR A 66 27.67 8.05 -6.04
C TYR A 66 27.88 7.85 -4.54
N GLU A 67 28.22 6.64 -4.11
CA GLU A 67 28.55 6.31 -2.73
C GLU A 67 29.79 7.06 -2.23
N GLN A 68 30.81 7.24 -3.09
CA GLN A 68 32.02 8.01 -2.77
C GLN A 68 31.74 9.51 -2.81
N ILE A 69 30.97 9.98 -3.80
CA ILE A 69 30.49 11.37 -3.86
C ILE A 69 29.74 11.71 -2.56
N ALA A 70 28.86 10.82 -2.11
CA ALA A 70 28.11 11.00 -0.86
C ALA A 70 29.03 11.02 0.37
N THR A 71 30.06 10.17 0.43
CA THR A 71 31.07 10.19 1.51
C THR A 71 31.80 11.52 1.57
N GLN A 72 32.32 12.02 0.45
CA GLN A 72 33.01 13.31 0.38
C GLN A 72 32.06 14.46 0.78
N LEU A 73 30.84 14.45 0.23
CA LEU A 73 29.82 15.45 0.52
C LEU A 73 29.39 15.45 2.00
N GLU A 74 29.24 14.28 2.61
CA GLU A 74 28.92 14.13 4.03
C GLU A 74 30.02 14.74 4.91
N ASN A 75 31.28 14.45 4.59
CA ASN A 75 32.43 15.01 5.31
C ASN A 75 32.42 16.53 5.26
N ASP A 76 32.29 17.10 4.07
CA ASP A 76 32.32 18.55 3.86
C ASP A 76 31.10 19.24 4.51
N PHE A 77 29.91 18.64 4.38
CA PHE A 77 28.68 19.12 5.02
C PHE A 77 28.80 19.10 6.56
N ASN A 78 29.30 18.00 7.13
CA ASN A 78 29.50 17.87 8.57
C ASN A 78 30.51 18.90 9.10
N GLN A 79 31.60 19.15 8.38
CA GLN A 79 32.59 20.17 8.75
C GLN A 79 32.02 21.59 8.65
N TYR A 80 31.25 21.88 7.61
CA TYR A 80 30.60 23.17 7.44
C TYR A 80 29.62 23.45 8.58
N LEU A 81 28.72 22.51 8.91
CA LEU A 81 27.78 22.66 10.03
C LEU A 81 28.47 22.78 11.39
N LYS A 82 29.61 22.09 11.58
CA LYS A 82 30.41 22.19 12.81
C LYS A 82 31.03 23.58 12.98
N LYS A 83 31.56 24.16 11.89
CA LYS A 83 32.12 25.53 11.89
C LYS A 83 31.02 26.58 12.05
N ASN A 84 29.85 26.35 11.46
CA ASN A 84 28.72 27.27 11.44
C ASN A 84 27.54 26.77 12.29
N ARG A 85 27.79 26.58 13.60
CA ARG A 85 26.81 25.99 14.54
C ARG A 85 25.40 26.64 14.49
N HIS A 86 25.36 27.97 14.44
CA HIS A 86 24.14 28.79 14.43
C HIS A 86 23.83 29.36 13.03
N GLY A 87 24.26 28.67 11.97
CA GLY A 87 23.98 29.04 10.58
C GLY A 87 22.61 28.54 10.11
N LYS A 88 22.43 28.47 8.78
CA LYS A 88 21.21 28.00 8.10
C LYS A 88 20.67 26.66 8.62
N PHE A 89 21.55 25.77 9.06
CA PHE A 89 21.23 24.42 9.53
C PHE A 89 21.31 24.26 11.05
N GLU A 90 21.06 25.34 11.81
CA GLU A 90 21.07 25.31 13.28
C GLU A 90 20.20 24.18 13.84
N TYR A 91 19.00 24.00 13.29
CA TYR A 91 18.06 22.95 13.70
C TYR A 91 18.61 21.53 13.52
N ILE A 92 19.38 21.26 12.45
CA ILE A 92 20.04 19.96 12.24
C ILE A 92 21.14 19.76 13.27
N ASN A 93 21.91 20.82 13.57
CA ASN A 93 22.90 20.77 14.62
C ASN A 93 22.26 20.49 15.98
N ASP A 94 21.13 21.13 16.31
CA ASP A 94 20.41 20.89 17.56
C ASP A 94 20.04 19.42 17.71
N ILE A 95 19.44 18.83 16.68
CA ILE A 95 19.08 17.40 16.65
C ILE A 95 20.32 16.52 16.79
N PHE A 96 21.42 16.85 16.10
CA PHE A 96 22.68 16.12 16.21
C PHE A 96 23.20 16.09 17.65
N TYR A 97 23.28 17.25 18.30
CA TYR A 97 23.82 17.33 19.66
C TYR A 97 22.89 16.68 20.70
N GLU A 98 21.58 16.77 20.52
CA GLU A 98 20.61 16.07 21.37
C GLU A 98 20.78 14.54 21.27
N ASN A 99 20.93 14.01 20.06
CA ASN A 99 21.19 12.58 19.85
C ASN A 99 22.53 12.14 20.45
N MET A 100 23.59 12.93 20.26
CA MET A 100 24.89 12.65 20.85
C MET A 100 24.88 12.66 22.38
N GLN A 101 24.09 13.53 23.02
CA GLN A 101 23.90 13.51 24.47
C GLN A 101 23.25 12.21 24.96
N LYS A 102 22.39 11.59 24.13
CA LYS A 102 21.78 10.29 24.37
C LYS A 102 22.68 9.11 23.96
N GLY A 103 23.90 9.38 23.47
CA GLY A 103 24.84 8.36 23.01
C GLY A 103 24.52 7.79 21.62
N ILE A 104 23.63 8.44 20.86
CA ILE A 104 23.24 8.02 19.50
C ILE A 104 24.01 8.87 18.49
N ASN A 105 24.90 8.23 17.72
CA ASN A 105 25.70 8.92 16.71
C ASN A 105 25.02 8.82 15.34
N ILE A 106 24.43 9.93 14.88
CA ILE A 106 23.82 10.07 13.56
C ILE A 106 24.52 11.23 12.86
N SER A 107 24.97 11.06 11.63
CA SER A 107 25.61 12.16 10.91
C SER A 107 24.63 13.29 10.63
N ARG A 108 25.13 14.53 10.56
CA ARG A 108 24.26 15.69 10.25
C ARG A 108 23.72 15.60 8.83
N PHE A 109 24.50 15.02 7.93
CA PHE A 109 24.11 14.77 6.56
C PHE A 109 22.87 13.88 6.49
N LYS A 110 22.85 12.72 7.17
CA LYS A 110 21.66 11.85 7.22
C LYS A 110 20.45 12.51 7.88
N LEU A 111 20.66 13.27 8.95
CA LEU A 111 19.60 14.07 9.57
C LEU A 111 19.00 15.08 8.59
N TYR A 112 19.84 15.75 7.79
CA TYR A 112 19.38 16.69 6.79
C TYR A 112 18.63 16.01 5.64
N LEU A 113 19.10 14.87 5.16
CA LEU A 113 18.40 14.08 4.14
C LEU A 113 17.02 13.64 4.63
N ALA A 114 16.94 13.17 5.87
CA ALA A 114 15.68 12.79 6.49
C ALA A 114 14.70 13.97 6.58
N ASP A 115 15.19 15.16 6.93
CA ASP A 115 14.37 16.38 6.95
C ASP A 115 13.90 16.79 5.55
N LEU A 116 14.81 16.82 4.58
CA LEU A 116 14.55 17.20 3.19
C LEU A 116 13.48 16.31 2.54
N LEU A 117 13.51 15.00 2.84
CA LEU A 117 12.62 13.99 2.27
C LEU A 117 11.45 13.61 3.20
N ARG A 118 11.28 14.31 4.33
CA ARG A 118 10.30 13.97 5.37
C ARG A 118 8.86 14.00 4.88
N THR A 119 8.54 14.93 4.00
CA THR A 119 7.15 15.19 3.57
C THR A 119 6.91 14.59 2.19
N ALA A 120 6.10 13.53 2.14
CA ALA A 120 5.64 12.91 0.92
C ALA A 120 4.41 13.67 0.35
N GLU A 121 4.64 14.84 -0.22
CA GLU A 121 3.56 15.63 -0.83
C GLU A 121 3.27 15.14 -2.25
N ILE A 122 2.06 14.61 -2.45
CA ILE A 122 1.59 14.08 -3.73
C ILE A 122 1.25 15.22 -4.70
N LYS A 123 1.60 15.05 -5.99
CA LYS A 123 1.20 15.96 -7.07
C LYS A 123 -0.30 15.83 -7.36
N GLU A 124 -0.99 16.95 -7.45
CA GLU A 124 -2.44 16.97 -7.76
C GLU A 124 -2.77 16.30 -9.09
N SER A 125 -1.91 16.46 -10.09
CA SER A 125 -2.06 15.83 -11.41
C SER A 125 -1.98 14.30 -11.40
N ALA A 126 -1.53 13.70 -10.30
CA ALA A 126 -1.35 12.26 -10.17
C ALA A 126 -2.46 11.56 -9.37
N LEU A 127 -3.46 12.30 -8.86
CA LEU A 127 -4.47 11.76 -7.95
C LEU A 127 -5.29 10.62 -8.56
N ASP A 128 -5.71 10.75 -9.82
CA ASP A 128 -6.50 9.73 -10.52
C ASP A 128 -5.72 8.41 -10.67
N GLU A 129 -4.46 8.52 -11.07
CA GLU A 129 -3.60 7.35 -11.24
C GLU A 129 -3.23 6.69 -9.90
N ILE A 130 -3.04 7.49 -8.85
CA ILE A 130 -2.85 7.00 -7.48
C ILE A 130 -4.10 6.29 -6.96
N ALA A 131 -5.30 6.72 -7.34
CA ALA A 131 -6.52 6.03 -6.97
C ALA A 131 -6.54 4.59 -7.53
N GLU A 132 -6.06 4.39 -8.77
CA GLU A 132 -5.92 3.05 -9.35
C GLU A 132 -4.82 2.24 -8.66
N LEU A 133 -3.69 2.86 -8.31
CA LEU A 133 -2.64 2.21 -7.53
C LEU A 133 -3.15 1.73 -6.15
N LYS A 134 -4.00 2.53 -5.49
CA LYS A 134 -4.64 2.13 -4.23
C LYS A 134 -5.56 0.93 -4.41
N LYS A 135 -6.33 0.85 -5.50
CA LYS A 135 -7.16 -0.33 -5.81
C LYS A 135 -6.32 -1.58 -6.03
N ALA A 136 -5.16 -1.45 -6.66
CA ALA A 136 -4.23 -2.56 -6.90
C ALA A 136 -3.69 -3.19 -5.60
N ARG A 137 -3.62 -2.42 -4.50
CA ARG A 137 -3.10 -2.85 -3.19
C ARG A 137 -3.59 -4.22 -2.74
N LYS A 138 -4.89 -4.52 -2.91
CA LYS A 138 -5.51 -5.77 -2.39
C LYS A 138 -4.86 -7.04 -2.92
N ASN A 139 -4.22 -6.95 -4.08
CA ASN A 139 -3.53 -8.04 -4.75
C ASN A 139 -2.01 -8.01 -4.58
N ILE A 140 -1.44 -6.95 -4.00
CA ILE A 140 0.00 -6.85 -3.75
C ILE A 140 0.33 -7.52 -2.42
N SER A 141 1.24 -8.49 -2.43
CA SER A 141 1.70 -9.13 -1.19
C SER A 141 2.55 -8.17 -0.37
N SER A 142 3.59 -7.60 -0.97
CA SER A 142 4.54 -6.73 -0.30
C SER A 142 5.17 -5.74 -1.27
N VAL A 143 5.81 -4.71 -0.72
CA VAL A 143 6.59 -3.76 -1.51
C VAL A 143 8.02 -3.79 -1.02
N ILE A 144 8.98 -3.87 -1.94
CA ILE A 144 10.41 -3.73 -1.66
C ILE A 144 10.87 -2.43 -2.30
N THR A 145 11.64 -1.62 -1.60
CA THR A 145 12.11 -0.34 -2.13
C THR A 145 13.45 0.09 -1.57
N THR A 146 14.20 0.78 -2.41
CA THR A 146 15.44 1.49 -2.06
C THR A 146 15.19 2.98 -1.78
N ASN A 147 13.93 3.44 -1.80
CA ASN A 147 13.57 4.84 -1.57
C ASN A 147 13.41 5.14 -0.07
N TYR A 148 13.87 6.33 0.35
CA TYR A 148 13.82 6.75 1.75
C TYR A 148 12.46 7.29 2.19
N ASP A 149 11.65 7.84 1.28
CA ASP A 149 10.36 8.49 1.54
C ASP A 149 9.30 7.51 2.11
N THR A 150 8.17 8.03 2.59
CA THR A 150 7.09 7.21 3.18
C THR A 150 5.84 7.10 2.29
N MET A 151 5.96 7.33 0.97
CA MET A 151 4.81 7.39 0.06
C MET A 151 4.06 6.06 0.01
N ILE A 152 4.79 4.95 -0.14
CA ILE A 152 4.18 3.62 -0.26
C ILE A 152 3.43 3.25 1.01
N GLU A 153 4.02 3.51 2.17
CA GLU A 153 3.41 3.26 3.47
C GLU A 153 2.09 4.01 3.62
N GLN A 154 2.02 5.26 3.16
CA GLN A 154 0.81 6.08 3.19
C GLN A 154 -0.25 5.60 2.19
N LEU A 155 0.15 5.20 0.99
CA LEU A 155 -0.78 4.76 -0.05
C LEU A 155 -1.32 3.35 0.21
N PHE A 156 -0.48 2.47 0.74
CA PHE A 156 -0.80 1.06 0.93
C PHE A 156 -1.24 0.74 2.36
N SER A 157 -1.03 1.62 3.33
CA SER A 157 -1.21 1.28 4.76
C SER A 157 -0.43 0.03 5.18
N PHE A 158 0.73 -0.19 4.53
CA PHE A 158 1.62 -1.32 4.81
C PHE A 158 2.62 -0.93 5.90
N ASN A 159 3.12 -1.92 6.63
CA ASN A 159 4.05 -1.68 7.72
C ASN A 159 5.50 -1.54 7.18
N PRO A 160 6.21 -0.44 7.46
CA PRO A 160 7.61 -0.31 7.08
C PRO A 160 8.50 -1.25 7.89
N LEU A 161 9.39 -1.94 7.20
CA LEU A 161 10.43 -2.80 7.75
C LEU A 161 11.80 -2.25 7.31
N ILE A 162 12.53 -1.69 8.27
CA ILE A 162 13.74 -0.91 8.00
C ILE A 162 14.98 -1.66 8.48
N GLY A 163 15.91 -1.95 7.56
CA GLY A 163 17.15 -2.66 7.84
C GLY A 163 16.92 -4.10 8.35
N ASN A 164 17.57 -4.49 9.45
CA ASN A 164 17.53 -5.87 9.95
C ASN A 164 16.17 -6.31 10.54
N ASN A 165 15.20 -5.41 10.69
CA ASN A 165 13.86 -5.73 11.18
C ASN A 165 13.06 -6.64 10.20
N ILE A 166 13.63 -6.89 9.03
CA ILE A 166 13.08 -7.70 7.93
C ILE A 166 13.02 -9.21 8.28
N LEU A 167 13.93 -9.69 9.15
CA LEU A 167 14.20 -11.12 9.31
C LEU A 167 13.09 -11.96 9.99
N LEU A 168 12.17 -11.32 10.72
CA LEU A 168 11.12 -12.00 11.50
C LEU A 168 9.72 -11.49 11.16
N SER A 169 9.60 -10.67 10.14
CA SER A 169 8.34 -10.02 9.77
C SER A 169 7.52 -10.88 8.81
N ASN A 170 6.21 -10.78 8.93
CA ASN A 170 5.30 -11.29 7.90
C ASN A 170 5.53 -10.53 6.58
N PRO A 171 5.80 -11.22 5.45
CA PRO A 171 5.96 -10.55 4.17
C PRO A 171 4.70 -9.83 3.71
N TYR A 172 3.51 -10.38 3.96
CA TYR A 172 2.27 -9.78 3.50
C TYR A 172 1.96 -8.46 4.23
N GLY A 173 1.62 -7.42 3.44
CA GLY A 173 1.29 -6.08 3.92
C GLY A 173 2.48 -5.32 4.52
N SER A 174 3.70 -5.63 4.07
CA SER A 174 4.93 -5.00 4.54
C SER A 174 5.64 -4.22 3.43
N VAL A 175 6.34 -3.15 3.83
CA VAL A 175 7.23 -2.36 2.96
C VAL A 175 8.68 -2.58 3.40
N TYR A 176 9.44 -3.34 2.62
CA TYR A 176 10.86 -3.58 2.83
C TYR A 176 11.68 -2.38 2.38
N LYS A 177 12.20 -1.62 3.35
CA LYS A 177 13.03 -0.42 3.14
C LYS A 177 14.50 -0.80 3.20
N ILE A 178 15.06 -1.17 2.05
CA ILE A 178 16.41 -1.74 1.93
C ILE A 178 17.47 -0.71 2.34
N HIS A 179 17.41 0.50 1.77
CA HIS A 179 18.39 1.57 2.04
C HIS A 179 18.04 2.44 3.26
N GLY A 180 17.12 1.99 4.11
CA GLY A 180 16.65 2.79 5.24
C GLY A 180 15.42 3.64 4.91
N CYS A 181 15.05 4.52 5.85
CA CYS A 181 13.86 5.36 5.76
C CYS A 181 14.09 6.68 6.49
N VAL A 182 13.46 7.76 6.01
CA VAL A 182 13.49 9.09 6.66
C VAL A 182 12.97 9.07 8.11
N SER A 183 12.15 8.08 8.48
CA SER A 183 11.67 7.91 9.85
C SER A 183 12.72 7.39 10.83
N GLN A 184 13.80 6.78 10.34
CA GLN A 184 14.93 6.25 11.11
C GLN A 184 16.25 6.67 10.44
N PRO A 185 16.66 7.94 10.59
CA PRO A 185 17.81 8.52 9.87
C PRO A 185 19.12 7.78 10.11
N GLU A 186 19.29 7.15 11.28
CA GLU A 186 20.45 6.33 11.64
C GLU A 186 20.61 5.08 10.77
N LYS A 187 19.55 4.63 10.10
CA LYS A 187 19.56 3.45 9.22
C LYS A 187 19.63 3.79 7.74
N ILE A 188 19.73 5.08 7.39
CA ILE A 188 19.90 5.50 5.99
C ILE A 188 21.24 4.99 5.49
N ILE A 189 21.22 4.36 4.31
CA ILE A 189 22.39 3.89 3.58
C ILE A 189 22.61 4.86 2.43
N ILE A 190 23.73 5.58 2.44
CA ILE A 190 24.07 6.53 1.39
C ILE A 190 25.57 6.64 1.08
N THR A 191 26.44 6.50 2.09
CA THR A 191 27.89 6.61 1.91
C THR A 191 28.54 5.27 1.61
N GLU A 192 29.79 5.29 1.13
CA GLU A 192 30.58 4.07 0.90
C GLU A 192 30.67 3.19 2.15
N GLU A 193 30.94 3.78 3.32
CA GLU A 193 30.99 3.06 4.61
C GLU A 193 29.64 2.41 4.95
N ASP A 194 28.52 3.09 4.67
CA ASP A 194 27.18 2.51 4.88
C ASP A 194 26.96 1.27 4.02
N TYR A 195 27.38 1.32 2.74
CA TYR A 195 27.25 0.20 1.82
C TYR A 195 28.15 -0.97 2.22
N GLU A 196 29.38 -0.71 2.67
CA GLU A 196 30.28 -1.73 3.20
C GLU A 196 29.69 -2.43 4.43
N GLU A 197 29.23 -1.65 5.43
CA GLU A 197 28.58 -2.19 6.62
C GLU A 197 27.31 -2.99 6.30
N PHE A 198 26.51 -2.47 5.37
CA PHE A 198 25.30 -3.11 4.92
C PHE A 198 25.59 -4.46 4.30
N ASN A 199 26.53 -4.53 3.35
CA ASN A 199 26.89 -5.76 2.65
C ASN A 199 27.32 -6.88 3.62
N CYS A 200 28.00 -6.55 4.73
CA CYS A 200 28.35 -7.52 5.77
C CYS A 200 27.13 -8.06 6.53
N LYS A 201 26.09 -7.24 6.74
CA LYS A 201 24.87 -7.61 7.50
C LYS A 201 23.74 -8.16 6.60
N TYR A 202 23.87 -7.99 5.27
CA TYR A 202 22.78 -8.15 4.31
C TYR A 202 22.52 -9.59 3.84
N GLU A 203 23.38 -10.56 4.16
CA GLU A 203 23.23 -11.95 3.66
C GLU A 203 21.84 -12.55 3.97
N LEU A 204 21.31 -12.29 5.16
CA LEU A 204 20.00 -12.83 5.57
C LEU A 204 18.83 -12.14 4.87
N ILE A 205 18.90 -10.81 4.69
CA ILE A 205 17.87 -10.05 3.96
C ILE A 205 17.87 -10.52 2.50
N ARG A 206 19.05 -10.70 1.90
CA ARG A 206 19.20 -11.23 0.55
C ARG A 206 18.59 -12.62 0.39
N ALA A 207 18.76 -13.52 1.37
CA ALA A 207 18.16 -14.84 1.35
C ALA A 207 16.61 -14.78 1.37
N GLN A 208 16.04 -13.88 2.18
CA GLN A 208 14.59 -13.69 2.23
C GLN A 208 14.03 -13.08 0.94
N LEU A 209 14.72 -12.09 0.37
CA LEU A 209 14.37 -11.51 -0.93
C LEU A 209 14.43 -12.55 -2.04
N LEU A 210 15.46 -13.41 -2.05
CA LEU A 210 15.58 -14.50 -3.00
C LEU A 210 14.40 -15.48 -2.91
N SER A 211 13.98 -15.81 -1.70
CA SER A 211 12.79 -16.65 -1.48
C SER A 211 11.52 -15.98 -2.04
N LEU A 212 11.32 -14.68 -1.79
CA LEU A 212 10.19 -13.93 -2.35
C LEU A 212 10.21 -13.92 -3.89
N PHE A 213 11.38 -13.73 -4.50
CA PHE A 213 11.55 -13.70 -5.95
C PHE A 213 11.27 -15.04 -6.64
N ILE A 214 11.48 -16.16 -5.95
CA ILE A 214 11.20 -17.50 -6.50
C ILE A 214 9.71 -17.84 -6.43
N HIS A 215 9.02 -17.41 -5.36
CA HIS A 215 7.65 -17.85 -5.07
C HIS A 215 6.56 -16.88 -5.55
N ASN A 216 6.89 -15.60 -5.76
CA ASN A 216 5.92 -14.57 -6.10
C ASN A 216 6.26 -13.90 -7.43
N PRO A 217 5.26 -13.44 -8.21
CA PRO A 217 5.50 -12.53 -9.33
C PRO A 217 6.10 -11.22 -8.86
N ILE A 218 7.08 -10.68 -9.59
CA ILE A 218 7.83 -9.48 -9.21
C ILE A 218 7.69 -8.43 -10.29
N ILE A 219 7.27 -7.24 -9.88
CA ILE A 219 7.05 -6.11 -10.77
C ILE A 219 8.00 -4.98 -10.39
N PHE A 220 8.98 -4.73 -11.25
CA PHE A 220 9.92 -3.63 -11.11
C PHE A 220 9.30 -2.34 -11.65
N ILE A 221 9.25 -1.31 -10.82
CA ILE A 221 8.68 -0.01 -11.19
C ILE A 221 9.61 1.11 -10.73
N GLY A 222 9.86 2.10 -11.59
CA GLY A 222 10.71 3.24 -11.24
C GLY A 222 12.20 2.91 -11.22
N TYR A 223 12.59 1.87 -11.97
CA TYR A 223 13.97 1.48 -12.23
C TYR A 223 14.29 1.54 -13.72
N ASN A 224 15.57 1.68 -14.03
CA ASN A 224 16.10 1.51 -15.37
C ASN A 224 16.60 0.05 -15.54
N ILE A 225 16.52 -0.50 -16.74
CA ILE A 225 17.06 -1.83 -17.06
C ILE A 225 18.58 -1.96 -16.85
N GLY A 226 19.29 -0.83 -16.86
CA GLY A 226 20.71 -0.73 -16.56
C GLY A 226 21.05 -0.74 -15.06
N ASP A 227 20.07 -0.71 -14.16
CA ASP A 227 20.29 -0.62 -12.71
C ASP A 227 21.10 -1.82 -12.19
N LYS A 228 22.23 -1.54 -11.55
CA LYS A 228 23.14 -2.55 -11.00
C LYS A 228 22.44 -3.44 -9.98
N ASN A 229 21.55 -2.89 -9.16
CA ASN A 229 20.82 -3.66 -8.15
C ASN A 229 19.89 -4.69 -8.81
N ILE A 230 19.18 -4.30 -9.88
CA ILE A 230 18.33 -5.24 -10.63
C ILE A 230 19.19 -6.33 -11.26
N LYS A 231 20.28 -5.96 -11.94
CA LYS A 231 21.18 -6.93 -12.58
C LYS A 231 21.76 -7.91 -11.56
N ASP A 232 22.21 -7.43 -10.41
CA ASP A 232 22.76 -8.27 -9.35
C ASP A 232 21.70 -9.22 -8.77
N ILE A 233 20.47 -8.76 -8.58
CA ILE A 233 19.33 -9.59 -8.14
C ILE A 233 19.03 -10.68 -9.17
N LEU A 234 18.84 -10.32 -10.44
CA LEU A 234 18.53 -11.27 -11.50
C LEU A 234 19.67 -12.29 -11.69
N ARG A 235 20.92 -11.83 -11.73
CA ARG A 235 22.10 -12.71 -11.78
C ARG A 235 22.08 -13.71 -10.64
N THR A 236 21.76 -13.27 -9.42
CA THR A 236 21.69 -14.14 -8.24
C THR A 236 20.63 -15.22 -8.45
N ILE A 237 19.40 -14.84 -8.81
CA ILE A 237 18.29 -15.80 -8.99
C ILE A 237 18.61 -16.84 -10.06
N PHE A 238 19.03 -16.38 -11.24
CA PHE A 238 19.29 -17.27 -12.38
C PHE A 238 20.61 -18.04 -12.26
N SER A 239 21.51 -17.67 -11.33
CA SER A 239 22.68 -18.50 -11.01
C SER A 239 22.34 -19.80 -10.27
N TYR A 240 21.15 -19.86 -9.64
CA TYR A 240 20.70 -21.04 -8.87
C TYR A 240 19.76 -21.95 -9.67
N VAL A 241 19.34 -21.57 -10.87
CA VAL A 241 18.37 -22.30 -11.68
C VAL A 241 18.96 -22.52 -13.07
N ASP A 242 18.84 -23.74 -13.58
CA ASP A 242 19.32 -24.07 -14.92
C ASP A 242 18.50 -23.29 -15.97
N TYR A 243 19.17 -22.53 -16.84
CA TYR A 243 18.54 -21.56 -17.74
C TYR A 243 17.51 -22.20 -18.68
N ASN A 244 17.68 -23.47 -19.04
CA ASN A 244 16.76 -24.16 -19.95
C ASN A 244 15.68 -24.98 -19.23
N SER A 245 15.57 -24.88 -17.91
CA SER A 245 14.58 -25.63 -17.14
C SER A 245 13.19 -25.01 -17.19
N ASP A 246 12.16 -25.83 -16.96
CA ASP A 246 10.77 -25.37 -16.84
C ASP A 246 10.60 -24.41 -15.65
N GLU A 247 11.39 -24.60 -14.58
CA GLU A 247 11.44 -23.69 -13.42
C GLU A 247 11.97 -22.31 -13.82
N ALA A 248 13.06 -22.24 -14.60
CA ALA A 248 13.57 -20.97 -15.09
C ALA A 248 12.56 -20.26 -15.99
N LYS A 249 11.75 -21.00 -16.75
CA LYS A 249 10.66 -20.41 -17.55
C LYS A 249 9.57 -19.81 -16.66
N LYS A 250 9.08 -20.56 -15.66
CA LYS A 250 8.10 -20.06 -14.68
C LYS A 250 8.59 -18.82 -13.94
N ILE A 251 9.87 -18.81 -13.56
CA ILE A 251 10.50 -17.66 -12.90
C ILE A 251 10.52 -16.46 -13.86
N ARG A 252 10.88 -16.65 -15.14
CA ARG A 252 10.83 -15.58 -16.15
C ARG A 252 9.43 -15.01 -16.35
N ASP A 253 8.42 -15.88 -16.45
CA ASP A 253 7.00 -15.49 -16.61
C ASP A 253 6.50 -14.64 -15.42
N ASN A 254 7.12 -14.80 -14.25
CA ASN A 254 6.81 -14.07 -13.04
C ASN A 254 7.48 -12.68 -12.96
N PHE A 255 8.42 -12.33 -13.85
CA PHE A 255 9.08 -11.03 -13.83
C PHE A 255 8.47 -10.06 -14.84
N LEU A 256 8.19 -8.84 -14.38
CA LEU A 256 7.76 -7.72 -15.21
C LEU A 256 8.55 -6.46 -14.87
N LEU A 257 9.17 -5.84 -15.87
CA LEU A 257 9.78 -4.52 -15.75
C LEU A 257 8.87 -3.47 -16.40
N VAL A 258 8.49 -2.46 -15.62
CA VAL A 258 7.70 -1.31 -16.08
C VAL A 258 8.63 -0.12 -16.26
N GLU A 259 8.90 0.23 -17.51
CA GLU A 259 9.67 1.41 -17.87
C GLU A 259 8.77 2.57 -18.29
N TYR A 260 9.14 3.75 -17.83
CA TYR A 260 8.51 5.00 -18.24
C TYR A 260 8.93 5.41 -19.66
N GLU A 261 7.96 5.79 -20.48
CA GLU A 261 8.18 6.44 -21.77
C GLU A 261 7.15 7.54 -21.97
N GLU A 262 7.61 8.79 -21.94
CA GLU A 262 6.76 9.98 -22.02
C GLU A 262 5.78 9.92 -23.21
N GLY A 263 4.49 10.10 -22.91
CA GLY A 263 3.42 10.14 -23.91
C GLY A 263 3.03 8.79 -24.54
N SER A 264 3.64 7.69 -24.13
CA SER A 264 3.35 6.35 -24.65
C SER A 264 2.10 5.76 -23.98
N ASP A 265 1.11 5.33 -24.76
CA ASP A 265 -0.09 4.64 -24.28
C ASP A 265 0.02 3.10 -24.42
N ASN A 266 1.23 2.61 -24.72
CA ASN A 266 1.50 1.22 -24.99
C ASN A 266 1.09 0.31 -23.81
N THR A 267 0.39 -0.78 -24.13
CA THR A 267 -0.04 -1.80 -23.16
C THR A 267 0.53 -3.18 -23.48
N GLU A 268 1.44 -3.27 -24.46
CA GLU A 268 2.04 -4.52 -24.88
C GLU A 268 3.26 -4.86 -24.01
N VAL A 269 3.21 -6.07 -23.46
CA VAL A 269 4.33 -6.73 -22.80
C VAL A 269 5.12 -7.52 -23.83
N ILE A 270 6.42 -7.23 -23.89
CA ILE A 270 7.41 -7.87 -24.75
C ILE A 270 8.51 -8.53 -23.92
N GLU A 271 9.15 -9.54 -24.49
CA GLU A 271 10.38 -10.10 -23.93
C GLU A 271 11.56 -9.17 -24.22
N HIS A 272 12.45 -9.00 -23.25
CA HIS A 272 13.67 -8.23 -23.39
C HIS A 272 14.87 -8.98 -22.79
N ASP A 273 15.98 -9.00 -23.51
CA ASP A 273 17.23 -9.61 -23.07
C ASP A 273 18.08 -8.61 -22.29
N ILE A 274 18.36 -8.93 -21.04
CA ILE A 274 19.28 -8.17 -20.19
C ILE A 274 20.66 -8.82 -20.28
N ASP A 275 21.63 -8.04 -20.76
CA ASP A 275 23.03 -8.40 -20.73
C ASP A 275 23.63 -8.10 -19.35
N ILE A 276 24.26 -9.11 -18.76
CA ILE A 276 24.88 -9.07 -17.45
C ILE A 276 26.32 -9.52 -17.62
N GLU A 277 27.26 -8.64 -17.28
CA GLU A 277 28.69 -8.92 -17.42
C GLU A 277 29.09 -10.22 -16.71
N GLY A 278 29.68 -11.14 -17.48
CA GLY A 278 30.15 -12.43 -16.97
C GLY A 278 29.04 -13.46 -16.69
N PHE A 279 27.81 -13.23 -17.14
CA PHE A 279 26.68 -14.15 -16.99
C PHE A 279 25.91 -14.32 -18.32
N GLU A 280 25.08 -15.36 -18.42
CA GLU A 280 24.22 -15.55 -19.59
C GLU A 280 23.17 -14.43 -19.69
N THR A 281 22.71 -14.12 -20.91
CA THR A 281 21.67 -13.13 -21.11
C THR A 281 20.37 -13.58 -20.46
N ILE A 282 19.78 -12.71 -19.64
CA ILE A 282 18.55 -13.03 -18.90
C ILE A 282 17.38 -12.39 -19.61
N ARG A 283 16.47 -13.23 -20.11
CA ARG A 283 15.23 -12.77 -20.74
C ARG A 283 14.16 -12.50 -19.69
N ILE A 284 13.65 -11.28 -19.65
CA ILE A 284 12.54 -10.88 -18.75
C ILE A 284 11.40 -10.24 -19.54
N ASN A 285 10.21 -10.17 -18.94
CA ASN A 285 9.10 -9.43 -19.55
C ASN A 285 9.20 -7.95 -19.22
N LYS A 286 8.85 -7.11 -20.19
CA LYS A 286 8.97 -5.67 -20.12
C LYS A 286 7.77 -5.01 -20.77
N ILE A 287 7.31 -3.93 -20.15
CA ILE A 287 6.40 -2.95 -20.74
C ILE A 287 7.07 -1.58 -20.65
N LYS A 288 6.94 -0.80 -21.72
CA LYS A 288 7.41 0.57 -21.78
C LYS A 288 6.22 1.47 -22.11
N THR A 289 5.85 2.36 -21.19
CA THR A 289 4.59 3.11 -21.24
C THR A 289 4.59 4.35 -20.32
N ASP A 290 3.74 5.33 -20.61
CA ASP A 290 3.29 6.39 -19.69
C ASP A 290 1.93 6.06 -19.06
N ASN A 291 1.20 5.08 -19.61
CA ASN A 291 -0.12 4.67 -19.16
C ASN A 291 -0.01 3.71 -17.96
N PHE A 292 0.50 4.21 -16.84
CA PHE A 292 0.62 3.47 -15.58
C PHE A 292 -0.76 3.09 -15.01
N THR A 293 -1.79 3.88 -15.33
CA THR A 293 -3.19 3.54 -15.06
C THR A 293 -3.57 2.14 -15.57
N ALA A 294 -3.20 1.78 -16.81
CA ALA A 294 -3.47 0.44 -17.35
C ALA A 294 -2.75 -0.68 -16.57
N VAL A 295 -1.52 -0.42 -16.12
CA VAL A 295 -0.75 -1.37 -15.29
C VAL A 295 -1.44 -1.58 -13.95
N TYR A 296 -1.90 -0.51 -13.30
CA TYR A 296 -2.56 -0.59 -12.00
C TYR A 296 -3.95 -1.22 -12.09
N GLN A 297 -4.70 -0.93 -13.14
CA GLN A 297 -5.98 -1.59 -13.41
C GLN A 297 -5.79 -3.10 -13.63
N ALA A 298 -4.76 -3.50 -14.37
CA ALA A 298 -4.44 -4.91 -14.56
C ALA A 298 -4.13 -5.62 -13.23
N LEU A 299 -3.41 -4.96 -12.33
CA LEU A 299 -3.16 -5.46 -10.97
C LEU A 299 -4.42 -5.49 -10.10
N ALA A 300 -5.27 -4.45 -10.17
CA ALA A 300 -6.50 -4.36 -9.40
C ALA A 300 -7.54 -5.41 -9.83
N ASN A 301 -7.55 -5.77 -11.11
CA ASN A 301 -8.44 -6.76 -11.71
C ASN A 301 -7.93 -8.20 -11.57
N LEU A 302 -6.72 -8.41 -11.03
CA LEU A 302 -6.21 -9.75 -10.76
C LEU A 302 -7.14 -10.48 -9.77
N VAL A 303 -7.60 -11.67 -10.16
CA VAL A 303 -8.55 -12.47 -9.38
C VAL A 303 -7.79 -13.57 -8.64
N LEU A 304 -7.43 -13.31 -7.37
CA LEU A 304 -6.83 -14.31 -6.48
C LEU A 304 -7.88 -14.81 -5.47
N PRO A 305 -7.85 -16.08 -5.02
CA PRO A 305 -8.89 -16.63 -4.15
C PRO A 305 -9.06 -15.90 -2.80
N VAL A 306 -8.00 -15.25 -2.32
CA VAL A 306 -7.94 -14.55 -1.03
C VAL A 306 -7.17 -13.25 -1.22
N SER A 307 -7.54 -12.18 -0.50
CA SER A 307 -6.80 -10.91 -0.53
C SER A 307 -5.45 -11.02 0.20
N ALA A 308 -4.48 -10.18 -0.19
CA ALA A 308 -3.19 -10.11 0.51
C ALA A 308 -3.35 -9.75 2.00
N MET A 309 -4.34 -8.91 2.32
CA MET A 309 -4.60 -8.46 3.69
C MET A 309 -5.15 -9.58 4.58
N ASP A 310 -5.98 -10.47 4.03
CA ASP A 310 -6.50 -11.60 4.80
C ASP A 310 -5.44 -12.68 5.01
N ILE A 311 -4.56 -12.92 4.03
CA ILE A 311 -3.38 -13.78 4.21
C ILE A 311 -2.51 -13.26 5.36
N ARG A 312 -2.27 -11.94 5.42
CA ARG A 312 -1.52 -11.31 6.51
C ARG A 312 -2.15 -11.59 7.88
N LYS A 313 -3.47 -11.40 8.01
CA LYS A 313 -4.21 -11.67 9.25
C LYS A 313 -4.06 -13.13 9.68
N VAL A 314 -4.26 -14.06 8.75
CA VAL A 314 -4.11 -15.50 9.00
C VAL A 314 -2.69 -15.84 9.44
N GLN A 315 -1.67 -15.37 8.73
CA GLN A 315 -0.28 -15.62 9.09
C GLN A 315 0.11 -15.04 10.45
N SER A 316 -0.46 -13.90 10.84
CA SER A 316 -0.26 -13.34 12.19
C SER A 316 -0.79 -14.29 13.28
N VAL A 317 -1.95 -14.91 13.06
CA VAL A 317 -2.56 -15.89 13.97
C VAL A 317 -1.70 -17.15 14.03
N VAL A 318 -1.26 -17.66 12.88
CA VAL A 318 -0.35 -18.82 12.80
C VAL A 318 0.96 -18.53 13.53
N ARG A 319 1.53 -17.33 13.38
CA ARG A 319 2.75 -16.95 14.10
C ARG A 319 2.54 -16.98 15.61
N GLU A 320 1.45 -16.40 16.10
CA GLU A 320 1.13 -16.41 17.54
C GLU A 320 0.93 -17.84 18.07
N ILE A 321 0.34 -18.75 17.28
CA ILE A 321 0.28 -20.19 17.61
C ILE A 321 1.69 -20.77 17.76
N CYS A 322 2.58 -20.51 16.79
CA CYS A 322 3.95 -21.03 16.80
C CYS A 322 4.82 -20.46 17.92
N GLU A 323 4.57 -19.22 18.34
CA GLU A 323 5.26 -18.55 19.45
C GLU A 323 4.76 -19.01 20.84
N GLY A 324 3.78 -19.93 20.89
CA GLY A 324 3.22 -20.47 22.13
C GLY A 324 2.12 -19.60 22.76
N GLY A 325 1.45 -18.78 21.94
CA GLY A 325 0.29 -17.98 22.35
C GLY A 325 -0.91 -18.85 22.77
N ALA A 326 -1.94 -18.20 23.31
CA ALA A 326 -3.12 -18.87 23.88
C ALA A 326 -4.19 -19.25 22.84
N ILE A 327 -3.84 -19.26 21.55
CA ILE A 327 -4.77 -19.59 20.48
C ILE A 327 -5.07 -21.09 20.50
N GLU A 328 -6.35 -21.42 20.59
CA GLU A 328 -6.83 -22.78 20.46
C GLU A 328 -7.20 -23.08 19.00
N VAL A 329 -6.72 -24.19 18.47
CA VAL A 329 -7.03 -24.66 17.12
C VAL A 329 -7.94 -25.87 17.20
N SER A 330 -9.04 -25.87 16.45
CA SER A 330 -9.94 -27.01 16.29
C SER A 330 -10.07 -27.33 14.81
N ILE A 331 -9.85 -28.59 14.45
CA ILE A 331 -10.01 -29.13 13.11
C ILE A 331 -11.15 -30.14 13.19
N THR A 332 -12.24 -29.87 12.48
CA THR A 332 -13.52 -30.60 12.63
C THR A 332 -13.75 -31.67 11.56
N GLU A 333 -12.94 -31.66 10.50
CA GLU A 333 -13.03 -32.56 9.35
C GLU A 333 -11.64 -33.05 8.96
N ASP A 334 -11.59 -34.17 8.22
CA ASP A 334 -10.35 -34.64 7.64
C ASP A 334 -9.93 -33.71 6.49
N LEU A 335 -8.87 -32.93 6.70
CA LEU A 335 -8.38 -31.95 5.74
C LEU A 335 -7.83 -32.57 4.46
N ASP A 336 -7.43 -33.85 4.52
CA ASP A 336 -6.82 -34.58 3.41
C ASP A 336 -7.88 -35.08 2.40
N GLU A 337 -9.15 -35.19 2.81
CA GLU A 337 -10.27 -35.59 1.95
C GLU A 337 -10.97 -34.39 1.25
N LEU A 338 -10.67 -33.16 1.68
CA LEU A 338 -11.29 -31.93 1.15
C LEU A 338 -10.51 -31.34 -0.02
N ASN A 339 -11.21 -30.95 -1.09
CA ASN A 339 -10.62 -30.15 -2.16
C ASN A 339 -10.26 -28.75 -1.65
N ASN A 340 -9.19 -28.15 -2.17
CA ASN A 340 -8.80 -26.79 -1.77
C ASN A 340 -9.90 -25.73 -2.00
N SER A 341 -10.76 -25.90 -3.01
CA SER A 341 -11.90 -25.01 -3.25
C SER A 341 -12.96 -25.03 -2.15
N ASP A 342 -13.02 -26.12 -1.39
CA ASP A 342 -14.05 -26.38 -0.39
C ASP A 342 -13.56 -26.02 1.02
N LYS A 343 -12.26 -25.78 1.18
CA LYS A 343 -11.63 -25.41 2.46
C LYS A 343 -11.98 -23.97 2.83
N VAL A 344 -12.41 -23.80 4.08
CA VAL A 344 -12.69 -22.48 4.68
C VAL A 344 -11.90 -22.37 5.98
N LEU A 345 -11.13 -21.29 6.12
CA LEU A 345 -10.43 -20.95 7.36
C LEU A 345 -11.14 -19.79 8.06
N VAL A 346 -11.52 -19.98 9.32
CA VAL A 346 -12.20 -18.98 10.14
C VAL A 346 -11.32 -18.59 11.31
N VAL A 347 -11.11 -17.29 11.51
CA VAL A 347 -10.38 -16.73 12.66
C VAL A 347 -11.32 -15.79 13.41
N GLY A 348 -11.56 -16.04 14.69
CA GLY A 348 -12.45 -15.23 15.53
C GLY A 348 -12.38 -15.59 17.01
N SER A 349 -13.06 -14.83 17.87
CA SER A 349 -13.13 -15.14 19.30
C SER A 349 -14.12 -16.29 19.58
N ARG A 350 -13.91 -17.05 20.67
CA ARG A 350 -14.86 -18.07 21.16
C ARG A 350 -16.31 -17.56 21.32
N LYS A 351 -16.52 -16.24 21.50
CA LYS A 351 -17.85 -15.62 21.63
C LYS A 351 -18.52 -15.29 20.29
N THR A 352 -17.75 -15.27 19.21
CA THR A 352 -18.19 -14.90 17.85
C THR A 352 -18.15 -16.07 16.87
N ILE A 353 -17.38 -17.13 17.15
CA ILE A 353 -17.38 -18.36 16.33
C ILE A 353 -18.55 -19.25 16.75
N THR A 354 -19.74 -18.86 16.32
CA THR A 354 -20.76 -19.82 15.87
C THR A 354 -20.58 -19.91 14.36
N TYR A 355 -20.44 -21.10 13.78
CA TYR A 355 -20.27 -21.33 12.33
C TYR A 355 -21.23 -20.46 11.51
N GLU A 356 -20.79 -19.27 11.14
CA GLU A 356 -21.50 -18.34 10.27
C GLU A 356 -20.42 -17.58 9.49
N PHE A 357 -20.49 -17.70 8.17
CA PHE A 357 -19.80 -16.87 7.20
C PHE A 357 -19.80 -15.40 7.64
N LEU A 358 -18.73 -14.66 7.30
CA LEU A 358 -18.55 -13.22 7.56
C LEU A 358 -19.91 -12.50 7.56
N THR A 359 -20.37 -12.13 8.75
CA THR A 359 -21.81 -11.88 8.92
C THR A 359 -22.21 -10.63 8.15
N THR A 360 -23.48 -10.53 7.74
CA THR A 360 -24.05 -9.27 7.24
C THR A 360 -23.72 -8.07 8.14
N SER A 361 -23.55 -8.27 9.45
CA SER A 361 -23.13 -7.24 10.40
C SER A 361 -21.70 -6.76 10.17
N GLU A 362 -20.76 -7.66 9.90
CA GLU A 362 -19.36 -7.32 9.62
C GLU A 362 -19.19 -6.61 8.28
N MET A 363 -19.95 -7.02 7.25
CA MET A 363 -20.00 -6.30 5.97
C MET A 363 -20.46 -4.84 6.13
N MET A 364 -21.39 -4.57 7.05
CA MET A 364 -21.84 -3.19 7.33
C MET A 364 -20.82 -2.37 8.13
N ILE A 365 -20.02 -3.00 9.00
CA ILE A 365 -18.94 -2.33 9.73
C ILE A 365 -17.86 -1.86 8.75
N ASN A 366 -17.54 -2.71 7.76
CA ASN A 366 -16.48 -2.48 6.78
C ASN A 366 -17.00 -1.87 5.47
N TYR A 367 -18.25 -1.38 5.43
CA TYR A 367 -18.93 -0.91 4.21
C TYR A 367 -18.07 0.04 3.36
N PHE A 368 -17.48 1.08 3.97
CA PHE A 368 -16.67 2.06 3.24
C PHE A 368 -15.36 1.50 2.70
N GLU A 369 -14.70 0.62 3.47
CA GLU A 369 -13.47 -0.05 3.04
C GLU A 369 -13.76 -0.99 1.87
N ILE A 370 -14.86 -1.74 1.92
CA ILE A 370 -15.30 -2.65 0.84
C ILE A 370 -15.59 -1.88 -0.45
N ILE A 371 -16.21 -0.69 -0.34
CA ILE A 371 -16.52 0.17 -1.49
C ILE A 371 -15.26 0.80 -2.06
N GLU A 372 -14.38 1.32 -1.21
CA GLU A 372 -13.10 1.90 -1.63
C GLU A 372 -12.23 0.86 -2.37
N GLU A 373 -12.23 -0.39 -1.91
CA GLU A 373 -11.47 -1.48 -2.53
C GLU A 373 -12.17 -2.14 -3.74
N ALA A 374 -13.43 -1.80 -4.00
CA ALA A 374 -14.29 -2.46 -4.99
C ALA A 374 -14.17 -4.00 -4.92
N ASN A 375 -14.32 -4.56 -3.71
CA ASN A 375 -14.05 -5.98 -3.45
C ASN A 375 -15.22 -6.90 -3.86
N SER A 376 -15.33 -7.19 -5.16
CA SER A 376 -16.40 -8.04 -5.71
C SER A 376 -16.37 -9.49 -5.20
N GLN A 377 -15.19 -10.03 -4.86
CA GLN A 377 -15.05 -11.39 -4.33
C GLN A 377 -15.70 -11.53 -2.96
N LEU A 378 -15.45 -10.58 -2.05
CA LEU A 378 -16.11 -10.54 -0.74
C LEU A 378 -17.62 -10.41 -0.90
N LEU A 379 -18.06 -9.54 -1.83
CA LEU A 379 -19.48 -9.32 -2.10
C LEU A 379 -20.17 -10.55 -2.72
N SER A 380 -19.45 -11.38 -3.50
CA SER A 380 -19.99 -12.62 -4.05
C SER A 380 -20.45 -13.60 -2.94
N LEU A 381 -19.88 -13.50 -1.74
CA LEU A 381 -20.28 -14.30 -0.58
C LEU A 381 -21.71 -13.97 -0.11
N LEU A 382 -22.27 -12.80 -0.46
CA LEU A 382 -23.67 -12.46 -0.17
C LEU A 382 -24.67 -13.46 -0.76
N ASN A 383 -24.33 -14.09 -1.89
CA ASN A 383 -25.16 -15.13 -2.51
C ASN A 383 -25.35 -16.35 -1.59
N LYS A 384 -24.42 -16.59 -0.66
CA LYS A 384 -24.46 -17.69 0.30
C LYS A 384 -25.11 -17.31 1.63
N GLN A 385 -25.51 -16.04 1.80
CA GLN A 385 -26.08 -15.52 3.05
C GLN A 385 -27.59 -15.30 2.98
N LYS A 386 -28.28 -15.54 4.09
CA LYS A 386 -29.73 -15.29 4.21
C LYS A 386 -29.98 -13.99 4.98
N ILE A 387 -30.18 -12.89 4.25
CA ILE A 387 -30.59 -11.61 4.84
C ILE A 387 -32.09 -11.67 5.16
N GLN A 388 -32.46 -11.47 6.42
CA GLN A 388 -33.86 -11.46 6.84
C GLN A 388 -34.52 -10.15 6.41
N SER A 389 -35.80 -10.23 6.00
CA SER A 389 -36.59 -9.06 5.62
C SER A 389 -36.79 -8.06 6.77
N SER A 390 -36.49 -8.41 8.02
CA SER A 390 -36.47 -7.50 9.18
C SER A 390 -35.17 -6.67 9.30
N GLN A 391 -34.06 -7.13 8.74
CA GLN A 391 -32.73 -6.52 8.92
C GLN A 391 -32.44 -5.34 7.98
N TYR A 392 -32.01 -4.19 8.51
CA TYR A 392 -31.50 -3.08 7.69
C TYR A 392 -30.15 -3.48 7.08
N PHE A 393 -30.05 -3.43 5.75
CA PHE A 393 -28.86 -3.82 5.00
C PHE A 393 -28.69 -2.94 3.75
N PRO A 394 -27.52 -2.31 3.54
CA PRO A 394 -27.24 -1.50 2.35
C PRO A 394 -26.86 -2.41 1.17
N ILE A 395 -27.51 -2.26 0.02
CA ILE A 395 -27.23 -3.10 -1.16
C ILE A 395 -26.91 -2.29 -2.42
N PHE A 396 -27.18 -0.99 -2.49
CA PHE A 396 -27.02 -0.23 -3.73
C PHE A 396 -25.57 -0.20 -4.18
N ALA A 397 -24.66 0.28 -3.34
CA ALA A 397 -23.23 0.30 -3.65
C ALA A 397 -22.67 -1.11 -3.91
N PHE A 398 -23.07 -2.09 -3.09
CA PHE A 398 -22.62 -3.47 -3.24
C PHE A 398 -23.06 -4.10 -4.57
N SER A 399 -24.30 -3.85 -5.00
CA SER A 399 -24.81 -4.34 -6.29
C SER A 399 -24.17 -3.64 -7.49
N ALA A 400 -23.73 -2.40 -7.33
CA ALA A 400 -22.99 -1.69 -8.37
C ALA A 400 -21.57 -2.28 -8.55
N ILE A 401 -20.92 -2.69 -7.45
CA ILE A 401 -19.59 -3.30 -7.46
C ILE A 401 -19.64 -4.78 -7.90
N CYS A 402 -20.68 -5.51 -7.51
CA CYS A 402 -20.85 -6.93 -7.83
C CYS A 402 -22.23 -7.21 -8.45
N PRO A 403 -22.35 -7.16 -9.80
CA PRO A 403 -23.60 -7.45 -10.50
C PRO A 403 -24.09 -8.89 -10.34
N GLU A 404 -23.21 -9.82 -9.95
CA GLU A 404 -23.53 -11.25 -9.80
C GLU A 404 -24.30 -11.58 -8.50
N ILE A 405 -24.70 -10.58 -7.71
CA ILE A 405 -25.54 -10.77 -6.53
C ILE A 405 -26.96 -11.15 -7.00
N SER A 406 -27.26 -12.45 -6.89
CA SER A 406 -28.49 -13.09 -7.39
C SER A 406 -29.79 -12.53 -6.79
N ARG A 407 -29.76 -11.94 -5.58
CA ARG A 407 -30.93 -11.34 -4.89
C ARG A 407 -30.88 -9.82 -4.79
N SER A 408 -30.09 -9.15 -5.62
CA SER A 408 -29.88 -7.69 -5.56
C SER A 408 -31.17 -6.88 -5.67
N GLU A 409 -32.04 -7.19 -6.63
CA GLU A 409 -33.31 -6.46 -6.84
C GLU A 409 -34.29 -6.62 -5.67
N GLU A 410 -34.38 -7.83 -5.09
CA GLU A 410 -35.19 -8.08 -3.90
C GLU A 410 -34.71 -7.25 -2.72
N LEU A 411 -33.39 -7.23 -2.48
CA LEU A 411 -32.77 -6.49 -1.38
C LEU A 411 -32.90 -4.97 -1.59
N LYS A 412 -32.79 -4.47 -2.83
CA LYS A 412 -32.98 -3.05 -3.15
C LYS A 412 -34.40 -2.62 -2.80
N GLN A 413 -35.40 -3.44 -3.15
CA GLN A 413 -36.78 -3.16 -2.80
C GLN A 413 -36.99 -3.18 -1.28
N GLN A 414 -36.42 -4.16 -0.57
CA GLN A 414 -36.50 -4.23 0.89
C GLN A 414 -35.87 -3.01 1.57
N GLN A 415 -34.72 -2.52 1.10
CA GLN A 415 -34.09 -1.31 1.62
C GLN A 415 -34.98 -0.08 1.36
N LYS A 416 -35.50 0.08 0.14
CA LYS A 416 -36.44 1.17 -0.22
C LYS A 416 -37.67 1.16 0.68
N ASP A 417 -38.33 0.02 0.83
CA ASP A 417 -39.56 -0.12 1.61
C ASP A 417 -39.34 0.21 3.10
N LYS A 418 -38.18 -0.17 3.66
CA LYS A 418 -37.84 0.13 5.06
C LYS A 418 -37.57 1.59 5.31
N ILE A 419 -36.78 2.22 4.45
CA ILE A 419 -36.51 3.65 4.57
C ILE A 419 -37.81 4.43 4.35
N ALA A 420 -38.64 4.04 3.38
CA ALA A 420 -39.96 4.64 3.17
C ALA A 420 -40.88 4.46 4.39
N ALA A 421 -40.88 3.29 5.05
CA ALA A 421 -41.67 3.03 6.24
C ALA A 421 -41.26 3.91 7.43
N LEU A 422 -39.96 4.19 7.60
CA LEU A 422 -39.46 5.10 8.63
C LEU A 422 -39.94 6.54 8.39
N ILE A 423 -40.04 6.97 7.13
CA ILE A 423 -40.36 8.36 6.75
C ILE A 423 -41.87 8.59 6.59
N LYS A 424 -42.69 7.53 6.46
CA LYS A 424 -44.12 7.65 6.21
C LYS A 424 -44.92 8.27 7.36
N SER A 425 -44.44 8.10 8.60
CA SER A 425 -45.06 8.67 9.80
C SER A 425 -43.99 9.20 10.76
N PRO A 426 -43.25 10.27 10.38
CA PRO A 426 -42.20 10.80 11.22
C PRO A 426 -42.84 11.43 12.48
N HIS A 427 -42.10 11.38 13.60
CA HIS A 427 -42.53 12.07 14.81
C HIS A 427 -42.62 13.59 14.55
N SER A 428 -43.46 14.32 15.29
CA SER A 428 -43.67 15.77 15.06
C SER A 428 -42.41 16.62 15.24
N SER A 429 -41.39 16.11 15.94
CA SER A 429 -40.08 16.74 16.10
C SER A 429 -39.14 16.48 14.92
N CYS A 430 -39.51 15.61 13.97
CA CYS A 430 -38.66 15.27 12.84
C CYS A 430 -39.09 16.09 11.61
N THR A 431 -38.35 17.15 11.31
CA THR A 431 -38.67 18.10 10.22
C THR A 431 -37.96 17.75 8.91
N GLY A 432 -36.85 16.99 8.98
CA GLY A 432 -36.04 16.64 7.82
C GLY A 432 -35.26 17.80 7.23
N ASP A 433 -35.00 18.85 8.04
CA ASP A 433 -34.50 20.15 7.57
C ASP A 433 -33.05 20.47 7.95
N HIS A 434 -32.36 19.53 8.59
CA HIS A 434 -30.97 19.70 9.03
C HIS A 434 -29.95 19.48 7.90
N SER A 435 -28.87 20.27 7.92
CA SER A 435 -27.82 20.25 6.89
C SER A 435 -26.65 19.32 7.26
N THR A 436 -26.39 19.08 8.55
CA THR A 436 -25.32 18.18 9.02
C THR A 436 -25.78 17.24 10.15
N PRO A 437 -25.17 16.06 10.31
CA PRO A 437 -25.46 15.17 11.45
C PRO A 437 -25.23 15.82 12.82
N GLN A 438 -24.21 16.69 12.92
CA GLN A 438 -23.88 17.40 14.16
C GLN A 438 -24.99 18.37 14.58
N GLU A 439 -25.61 19.09 13.64
CA GLU A 439 -26.76 19.95 13.93
C GLU A 439 -27.93 19.17 14.56
N VAL A 440 -28.21 17.95 14.09
CA VAL A 440 -29.26 17.10 14.68
C VAL A 440 -28.88 16.64 16.09
N LEU A 441 -27.59 16.40 16.34
CA LEU A 441 -27.11 16.03 17.66
C LEU A 441 -27.17 17.20 18.66
N ASP A 442 -27.02 18.44 18.19
CA ASP A 442 -27.04 19.63 19.03
C ASP A 442 -28.46 20.22 19.19
N ASP A 443 -29.42 19.84 18.35
CA ASP A 443 -30.80 20.29 18.45
C ASP A 443 -31.51 19.72 19.70
N GLN A 444 -31.90 20.62 20.60
CA GLN A 444 -32.65 20.29 21.82
C GLN A 444 -34.14 20.06 21.56
N GLN A 445 -34.67 20.48 20.41
CA GLN A 445 -36.06 20.23 20.01
C GLN A 445 -36.29 18.81 19.53
N VAL A 446 -35.23 18.10 19.12
CA VAL A 446 -35.28 16.69 18.71
C VAL A 446 -34.90 15.81 19.91
N PRO A 447 -35.84 15.04 20.48
CA PRO A 447 -35.53 14.13 21.58
C PRO A 447 -34.49 13.11 21.15
N GLN A 448 -33.60 12.70 22.07
CA GLN A 448 -32.50 11.76 21.79
C GLN A 448 -32.96 10.50 21.05
N THR A 449 -34.14 9.97 21.38
CA THR A 449 -34.76 8.80 20.74
C THR A 449 -35.09 8.99 19.26
N TYR A 450 -35.30 10.23 18.81
CA TYR A 450 -35.70 10.57 17.44
C TYR A 450 -34.57 11.18 16.60
N LYS A 451 -33.38 11.40 17.15
CA LYS A 451 -32.25 11.97 16.41
C LYS A 451 -31.84 11.13 15.20
N THR A 452 -31.80 9.81 15.35
CA THR A 452 -31.57 8.87 14.23
C THR A 452 -32.63 9.01 13.16
N LEU A 453 -33.90 9.13 13.55
CA LEU A 453 -35.00 9.28 12.60
C LEU A 453 -34.92 10.62 11.86
N GLU A 454 -34.58 11.70 12.56
CA GLU A 454 -34.42 13.02 11.97
C GLU A 454 -33.25 13.10 10.98
N MET A 455 -32.12 12.46 11.31
CA MET A 455 -31.00 12.32 10.37
C MET A 455 -31.44 11.59 9.09
N ILE A 456 -32.18 10.48 9.22
CA ILE A 456 -32.71 9.74 8.05
C ILE A 456 -33.66 10.60 7.22
N CYS A 457 -34.57 11.35 7.86
CA CYS A 457 -35.48 12.27 7.18
C CYS A 457 -34.71 13.36 6.41
N SER A 458 -33.65 13.91 7.01
CA SER A 458 -32.82 14.96 6.41
C SER A 458 -31.92 14.47 5.26
N ILE A 459 -31.41 13.24 5.35
CA ILE A 459 -30.70 12.58 4.24
C ILE A 459 -31.64 12.38 3.06
N MET A 460 -32.85 11.88 3.33
CA MET A 460 -33.81 11.52 2.29
C MET A 460 -34.46 12.74 1.64
N SER A 461 -34.71 13.83 2.40
CA SER A 461 -35.15 15.13 1.88
C SER A 461 -34.11 15.78 0.96
N GLY A 462 -32.85 15.36 1.05
CA GLY A 462 -31.73 15.90 0.27
C GLY A 462 -31.15 17.20 0.83
N LYS A 463 -31.54 17.60 2.05
CA LYS A 463 -31.01 18.80 2.71
C LYS A 463 -29.69 18.53 3.43
N MET A 464 -29.45 17.29 3.86
CA MET A 464 -28.21 16.93 4.55
C MET A 464 -27.04 16.69 3.58
N ASN A 465 -25.87 17.25 3.90
CA ASN A 465 -24.65 17.05 3.12
C ASN A 465 -24.12 15.61 3.28
N LEU A 466 -24.06 14.86 2.18
CA LEU A 466 -23.64 13.46 2.15
C LEU A 466 -22.16 13.24 2.54
N GLU A 467 -21.26 14.17 2.21
CA GLU A 467 -19.84 14.05 2.61
C GLU A 467 -19.69 14.11 4.14
N GLN A 468 -20.46 14.98 4.79
CA GLN A 468 -20.50 15.07 6.25
C GLN A 468 -21.14 13.84 6.89
N VAL A 469 -22.14 13.24 6.23
CA VAL A 469 -22.75 11.96 6.66
C VAL A 469 -21.75 10.81 6.55
N GLU A 470 -20.95 10.77 5.48
CA GLU A 470 -19.89 9.77 5.34
C GLU A 470 -18.83 9.88 6.45
N ILE A 471 -18.33 11.09 6.72
CA ILE A 471 -17.37 11.34 7.81
C ILE A 471 -17.96 10.89 9.15
N PHE A 472 -19.24 11.21 9.38
CA PHE A 472 -19.96 10.81 10.59
C PHE A 472 -20.09 9.29 10.72
N LEU A 473 -20.49 8.58 9.65
CA LEU A 473 -20.62 7.12 9.65
C LEU A 473 -19.27 6.41 9.81
N LYS A 474 -18.19 6.94 9.21
CA LYS A 474 -16.83 6.40 9.39
C LYS A 474 -16.38 6.45 10.85
N ASN A 475 -16.75 7.51 11.57
CA ASN A 475 -16.37 7.76 12.97
C ASN A 475 -17.42 7.32 14.02
N TYR A 476 -18.49 6.65 13.61
CA TYR A 476 -19.57 6.23 14.51
C TYR A 476 -19.07 5.20 15.54
N GLU A 477 -19.31 5.44 16.84
CA GLU A 477 -18.78 4.61 17.94
C GLU A 477 -19.28 3.16 17.92
N ASP A 478 -20.60 2.96 17.81
CA ASP A 478 -21.21 1.62 17.76
C ASP A 478 -21.78 1.29 16.37
N LYS A 479 -20.90 0.79 15.50
CA LYS A 479 -21.25 0.31 14.14
C LYS A 479 -22.09 -0.97 14.13
N ARG A 480 -22.32 -1.62 15.28
CA ARG A 480 -23.19 -2.81 15.37
C ARG A 480 -24.64 -2.43 15.68
N SER A 481 -24.87 -1.22 16.20
CA SER A 481 -26.19 -0.70 16.58
C SER A 481 -27.20 -0.72 15.43
N THR A 482 -28.48 -0.85 15.76
CA THR A 482 -29.56 -0.78 14.76
C THR A 482 -29.64 0.62 14.13
N ASP A 483 -29.32 1.65 14.89
CA ASP A 483 -29.37 3.04 14.43
C ASP A 483 -28.30 3.34 13.38
N TYR A 484 -27.07 2.85 13.58
CA TYR A 484 -26.04 2.89 12.55
C TYR A 484 -26.50 2.23 11.24
N ARG A 485 -27.09 1.03 11.32
CA ARG A 485 -27.56 0.29 10.12
C ARG A 485 -28.65 1.06 9.36
N LYS A 486 -29.58 1.72 10.08
CA LYS A 486 -30.62 2.55 9.45
C LYS A 486 -30.01 3.75 8.73
N LEU A 487 -29.08 4.46 9.37
CA LEU A 487 -28.39 5.61 8.77
C LEU A 487 -27.57 5.20 7.56
N LEU A 488 -26.84 4.10 7.66
CA LEU A 488 -26.05 3.54 6.56
C LEU A 488 -26.93 3.17 5.36
N CYS A 489 -28.11 2.57 5.59
CA CYS A 489 -29.06 2.28 4.52
C CYS A 489 -29.65 3.54 3.88
N ALA A 490 -29.89 4.60 4.66
CA ALA A 490 -30.36 5.88 4.12
C ALA A 490 -29.28 6.56 3.27
N TYR A 491 -28.03 6.56 3.75
CA TYR A 491 -26.87 7.03 3.00
C TYR A 491 -26.66 6.24 1.70
N ASP A 492 -26.56 4.92 1.79
CA ASP A 492 -26.36 4.03 0.64
C ASP A 492 -27.44 4.22 -0.44
N LEU A 493 -28.70 4.34 -0.02
CA LEU A 493 -29.84 4.60 -0.91
C LEU A 493 -29.74 5.98 -1.56
N LYS A 494 -29.34 7.03 -0.83
CA LYS A 494 -29.29 8.39 -1.40
C LYS A 494 -28.09 8.61 -2.31
N SER A 495 -26.96 8.01 -1.97
CA SER A 495 -25.69 8.17 -2.69
C SER A 495 -25.60 7.31 -3.95
N ASN A 496 -26.31 6.17 -4.01
CA ASN A 496 -26.09 5.15 -5.05
C ASN A 496 -27.36 4.65 -5.78
N ALA A 497 -28.55 5.21 -5.52
CA ALA A 497 -29.82 4.75 -6.12
C ALA A 497 -30.32 5.51 -7.34
#